data_AF-A0A2V2RV83-F1
#
_entry.id   AF-A0A2V2RV83-F1
#
_cell.length_a   1.000
_cell.length_b   1.000
_cell.length_c   1.000
_cell.angle_alpha   90.00
_cell.angle_beta   90.00
_cell.angle_gamma   90.00
#
_symmetry.space_group_name_H-M   'P 1'
#
loop_
_entity.id
_entity.type
_entity.pdbx_description
1 polymer ?
#
loop_
_entity_poly.entity_id
_entity_poly.type
_entity_poly.pdbx_seq_one_letter_code
_entity_poly.pdbx_strand_id
1 'polypeptide(L)'
;MKTFKFNRQHLIWVMFFINFSFTFADWPEIFPNDFYLSSLNGTNGFVINGIKLGDISGYSVNGIGDVNGDGIDDIIIGALAAKQSYVIFGSRQPWLPAIDLDSLDGSNGFNIEVNGFSVSGGEDFNGDRIKDILIGDPLANNGAGQIYVIFGRRQEWPKTIKINDLNGK
;
A
#
# COMPACT_ATOMS: atom_id res chain seq x y z
N MET A 1 -37.97 -9.24 -21.26
CA MET A 1 -36.89 -8.54 -22.00
C MET A 1 -35.58 -8.89 -21.31
N LYS A 2 -34.68 -9.64 -21.96
CA LYS A 2 -33.44 -10.13 -21.34
C LYS A 2 -32.39 -9.01 -21.35
N THR A 3 -31.88 -8.66 -20.17
CA THR A 3 -30.76 -7.72 -20.01
C THR A 3 -29.44 -8.45 -20.28
N PHE A 4 -28.65 -7.93 -21.23
CA PHE A 4 -27.28 -8.39 -21.47
C PHE A 4 -26.29 -7.45 -20.77
N LYS A 5 -25.37 -8.00 -19.97
CA LYS A 5 -24.22 -7.28 -19.44
C LYS A 5 -23.02 -7.52 -20.36
N PHE A 6 -22.42 -6.46 -20.90
CA PHE A 6 -21.19 -6.53 -21.70
C PHE A 6 -19.96 -6.17 -20.85
N ASN A 7 -18.84 -6.86 -21.11
CA ASN A 7 -17.55 -6.71 -20.45
C ASN A 7 -16.58 -5.87 -21.34
N ARG A 8 -15.72 -5.05 -20.74
CA ARG A 8 -14.86 -4.01 -21.34
C ARG A 8 -13.85 -4.46 -22.41
N GLN A 9 -13.65 -5.76 -22.64
CA GLN A 9 -12.60 -6.26 -23.54
C GLN A 9 -13.02 -6.36 -25.04
N HIS A 10 -14.29 -6.07 -25.38
CA HIS A 10 -14.81 -6.25 -26.75
C HIS A 10 -15.59 -5.04 -27.29
N LEU A 11 -15.10 -3.82 -27.08
CA LEU A 11 -15.80 -2.59 -27.49
C LEU A 11 -15.05 -1.75 -28.53
N ILE A 12 -14.49 -2.39 -29.55
CA ILE A 12 -13.96 -1.70 -30.74
C ILE A 12 -14.68 -2.08 -32.04
N TRP A 13 -15.55 -3.11 -32.06
CA TRP A 13 -16.16 -3.59 -33.33
C TRP A 13 -17.69 -3.49 -33.45
N VAL A 14 -18.43 -2.93 -32.48
CA VAL A 14 -19.91 -2.81 -32.55
C VAL A 14 -20.38 -1.37 -32.80
N MET A 15 -19.69 -0.64 -33.68
CA MET A 15 -20.18 0.64 -34.19
C MET A 15 -20.24 0.65 -35.72
N PHE A 16 -20.92 -0.34 -36.27
CA PHE A 16 -21.59 -0.24 -37.57
C PHE A 16 -22.98 -0.87 -37.36
N PHE A 17 -24.03 -0.26 -37.91
CA PHE A 17 -25.45 -0.70 -37.92
C PHE A 17 -26.50 0.06 -37.10
N ILE A 18 -26.18 1.17 -36.43
CA ILE A 18 -27.25 2.09 -35.96
C ILE A 18 -26.86 3.54 -36.24
N ASN A 19 -27.69 4.22 -37.04
CA ASN A 19 -27.65 5.67 -37.29
C ASN A 19 -28.07 6.43 -36.02
N PHE A 20 -27.23 6.38 -35.00
CA PHE A 20 -27.31 7.28 -33.85
C PHE A 20 -26.04 8.13 -33.87
N SER A 21 -26.19 9.43 -34.06
CA SER A 21 -25.13 10.39 -33.77
C SER A 21 -24.92 10.38 -32.26
N PHE A 22 -23.94 9.61 -31.79
CA PHE A 22 -23.38 9.82 -30.47
C PHE A 22 -22.36 10.94 -30.59
N THR A 23 -22.63 12.09 -29.99
CA THR A 23 -21.57 13.05 -29.69
C THR A 23 -20.68 12.38 -28.62
N PHE A 24 -19.36 12.53 -28.75
CA PHE A 24 -18.37 11.88 -27.88
C PHE A 24 -18.39 12.38 -26.41
N ALA A 25 -19.43 13.13 -26.02
CA ALA A 25 -19.49 13.97 -24.82
C ALA A 25 -20.08 13.26 -23.58
N ASP A 26 -20.63 12.05 -23.70
CA ASP A 26 -21.30 11.35 -22.60
C ASP A 26 -20.44 10.24 -21.94
N TRP A 27 -19.11 10.29 -22.10
CA TRP A 27 -18.20 9.43 -21.33
C TRP A 27 -17.85 10.10 -19.99
N PRO A 28 -18.20 9.51 -18.83
CA PRO A 28 -17.95 10.13 -17.54
C PRO A 28 -16.46 10.04 -17.17
N GLU A 29 -15.96 11.19 -16.74
CA GLU A 29 -14.67 11.47 -16.08
C GLU A 29 -13.40 11.12 -16.86
N ILE A 30 -13.08 12.05 -17.76
CA ILE A 30 -11.73 12.30 -18.27
C ILE A 30 -10.85 12.64 -17.05
N PHE A 31 -9.77 11.89 -16.81
CA PHE A 31 -8.72 12.35 -15.90
C PHE A 31 -8.31 13.75 -16.34
N PRO A 32 -8.42 14.77 -15.48
CA PRO A 32 -8.10 16.13 -15.89
C PRO A 32 -6.67 16.18 -16.43
N ASN A 33 -6.43 16.99 -17.46
CA ASN A 33 -5.08 17.16 -18.02
C ASN A 33 -4.06 17.58 -16.96
N ASP A 34 -4.53 18.25 -15.89
CA ASP A 34 -3.74 18.61 -14.72
C ASP A 34 -4.32 17.96 -13.45
N PHE A 35 -3.48 17.23 -12.71
CA PHE A 35 -3.79 16.71 -11.39
C PHE A 35 -2.80 17.25 -10.35
N TYR A 36 -3.27 18.14 -9.48
CA TYR A 36 -2.44 18.75 -8.44
C TYR A 36 -2.44 17.89 -7.18
N LEU A 37 -1.25 17.54 -6.65
CA LEU A 37 -1.14 16.82 -5.38
C LEU A 37 -1.71 17.59 -4.19
N SER A 38 -1.80 18.92 -4.28
CA SER A 38 -2.49 19.75 -3.29
C SER A 38 -4.02 19.57 -3.29
N SER A 39 -4.58 18.90 -4.30
CA SER A 39 -6.01 18.60 -4.39
C SER A 39 -6.38 17.23 -3.80
N LEU A 40 -5.41 16.50 -3.25
CA LEU A 40 -5.64 15.23 -2.56
C LEU A 40 -6.55 15.43 -1.35
N ASN A 41 -7.61 14.64 -1.26
CA ASN A 41 -8.69 14.82 -0.29
C ASN A 41 -9.24 13.51 0.30
N GLY A 42 -8.57 12.39 0.07
CA GLY A 42 -8.98 11.06 0.54
C GLY A 42 -9.93 10.32 -0.41
N THR A 43 -10.62 11.02 -1.31
CA THR A 43 -11.44 10.37 -2.36
C THR A 43 -10.68 10.17 -3.67
N ASN A 44 -9.68 11.02 -3.93
CA ASN A 44 -8.81 11.00 -5.10
C ASN A 44 -7.34 10.65 -4.76
N GLY A 45 -7.10 10.18 -3.53
CA GLY A 45 -5.78 9.87 -2.98
C GLY A 45 -5.48 10.70 -1.71
N PHE A 46 -4.31 10.46 -1.12
CA PHE A 46 -3.93 11.04 0.17
C PHE A 46 -2.41 11.18 0.29
N VAL A 47 -1.96 11.97 1.26
CA VAL A 47 -0.56 12.12 1.67
C VAL A 47 -0.27 11.28 2.91
N ILE A 48 0.96 10.78 3.03
CA ILE A 48 1.45 10.11 4.24
C ILE A 48 2.55 10.96 4.84
N ASN A 49 2.37 11.41 6.08
CA ASN A 49 3.31 12.30 6.77
C ASN A 49 4.23 11.52 7.72
N GLY A 50 5.52 11.86 7.68
CA GLY A 50 6.49 11.43 8.67
C GLY A 50 6.22 12.02 10.06
N ILE A 51 6.87 11.47 11.09
CA ILE A 51 6.61 11.83 12.49
C ILE A 51 7.47 13.02 12.93
N LYS A 52 8.78 12.93 12.77
CA LYS A 52 9.73 13.95 13.23
C LYS A 52 10.59 14.49 12.10
N LEU A 53 11.04 15.73 12.29
CA LEU A 53 12.02 16.35 11.40
C LEU A 53 13.27 15.47 11.34
N GLY A 54 13.67 15.10 10.12
CA GLY A 54 14.87 14.32 9.88
C GLY A 54 14.69 12.81 9.97
N ASP A 55 13.48 12.28 10.15
CA ASP A 55 13.22 10.82 10.12
C ASP A 55 13.49 10.20 8.74
N ILE A 56 13.42 11.01 7.68
CA ILE A 56 13.55 10.58 6.27
C ILE A 56 12.54 9.45 5.96
N SER A 57 11.29 9.60 6.43
CA SER A 57 10.17 8.75 6.00
C SER A 57 9.99 8.85 4.49
N GLY A 58 9.69 7.72 3.85
CA GLY A 58 9.60 7.64 2.39
C GLY A 58 10.94 7.44 1.70
N TYR A 59 12.01 7.11 2.44
CA TYR A 59 13.31 6.77 1.85
C TYR A 59 13.22 5.55 0.93
N SER A 60 12.41 4.56 1.31
CA SER A 60 12.04 3.42 0.49
C SER A 60 10.54 3.17 0.63
N VAL A 61 9.86 2.80 -0.46
CA VAL A 61 8.41 2.56 -0.48
C VAL A 61 8.09 1.37 -1.39
N ASN A 62 7.10 0.57 -1.03
CA ASN A 62 6.60 -0.51 -1.87
C ASN A 62 5.12 -0.83 -1.57
N GLY A 63 4.37 -1.29 -2.57
CA GLY A 63 3.09 -1.97 -2.37
C GLY A 63 3.37 -3.45 -2.12
N ILE A 64 2.98 -3.96 -0.96
CA ILE A 64 3.39 -5.29 -0.47
C ILE A 64 2.26 -6.32 -0.51
N GLY A 65 1.18 -5.99 -1.22
CA GLY A 65 -0.02 -6.80 -1.26
C GLY A 65 -0.69 -6.90 0.11
N ASP A 66 -1.64 -7.83 0.24
CA ASP A 66 -2.45 -8.02 1.43
C ASP A 66 -1.72 -8.81 2.54
N VAL A 67 -1.10 -8.11 3.49
CA VAL A 67 -0.34 -8.71 4.60
C VAL A 67 -1.19 -8.96 5.84
N ASN A 68 -2.35 -8.31 5.94
CA ASN A 68 -3.31 -8.53 7.03
C ASN A 68 -4.42 -9.54 6.65
N GLY A 69 -4.46 -9.99 5.40
CA GLY A 69 -5.41 -10.98 4.88
C GLY A 69 -6.83 -10.46 4.66
N ASP A 70 -7.07 -9.15 4.61
CA ASP A 70 -8.41 -8.56 4.45
C ASP A 70 -8.89 -8.48 2.98
N GLY A 71 -8.01 -8.83 2.05
CA GLY A 71 -8.23 -8.80 0.61
C GLY A 71 -7.97 -7.44 -0.04
N ILE A 72 -7.24 -6.54 0.61
CA ILE A 72 -6.84 -5.23 0.10
C ILE A 72 -5.31 -5.12 0.21
N ASP A 73 -4.67 -4.59 -0.83
CA ASP A 73 -3.22 -4.45 -0.83
C ASP A 73 -2.74 -3.35 0.14
N ASP A 74 -1.64 -3.63 0.83
CA ASP A 74 -1.01 -2.79 1.84
C ASP A 74 0.25 -2.09 1.32
N ILE A 75 0.72 -1.10 2.07
CA ILE A 75 1.89 -0.27 1.72
C ILE A 75 2.94 -0.40 2.82
N ILE A 76 4.22 -0.50 2.44
CA ILE A 76 5.36 -0.36 3.36
C ILE A 76 6.20 0.88 3.03
N ILE A 77 6.70 1.52 4.08
CA ILE A 77 7.52 2.73 4.04
C ILE A 77 8.72 2.56 4.95
N GLY A 78 9.93 2.74 4.40
CA GLY A 78 11.16 2.87 5.19
C GLY A 78 11.42 4.32 5.61
N ALA A 79 11.78 4.52 6.88
CA ALA A 79 12.28 5.77 7.42
C ALA A 79 13.73 5.58 7.89
N LEU A 80 14.66 5.93 7.00
CA LEU A 80 16.07 5.56 7.12
C LEU A 80 16.69 6.09 8.42
N ALA A 81 16.55 7.39 8.69
CA ALA A 81 17.21 8.03 9.81
C ALA A 81 16.49 7.78 11.15
N ALA A 82 15.18 7.54 11.10
CA ALA A 82 14.40 7.10 12.26
C ALA A 82 14.75 5.67 12.71
N LYS A 83 15.39 4.88 11.84
CA LYS A 83 15.60 3.44 12.02
C LYS A 83 14.29 2.67 12.21
N GLN A 84 13.29 3.05 11.41
CA GLN A 84 11.95 2.48 11.47
C GLN A 84 11.46 2.14 10.06
N SER A 85 10.55 1.19 9.99
CA SER A 85 9.68 0.95 8.83
C SER A 85 8.23 0.94 9.29
N TYR A 86 7.32 1.24 8.38
CA TYR A 86 5.90 1.38 8.67
C TYR A 86 5.10 0.64 7.62
N VAL A 87 4.09 -0.09 8.06
CA VAL A 87 3.08 -0.70 7.19
C VAL A 87 1.78 0.04 7.40
N ILE A 88 1.10 0.42 6.32
CA ILE A 88 -0.24 0.99 6.34
C ILE A 88 -1.16 -0.01 5.65
N PHE A 89 -2.24 -0.38 6.32
CA PHE A 89 -3.21 -1.28 5.74
C PHE A 89 -4.08 -0.58 4.71
N GLY A 90 -4.30 -1.27 3.59
CA GLY A 90 -5.32 -0.91 2.63
C GLY A 90 -6.70 -0.88 3.29
N SER A 91 -7.61 -0.06 2.76
CA SER A 91 -8.95 0.06 3.32
C SER A 91 -10.00 0.35 2.27
N ARG A 92 -11.19 -0.22 2.49
CA ARG A 92 -12.44 0.13 1.78
C ARG A 92 -13.19 1.27 2.44
N GLN A 93 -12.76 1.68 3.65
CA GLN A 93 -13.32 2.86 4.29
C GLN A 93 -12.83 4.13 3.58
N PRO A 94 -13.58 5.24 3.65
CA PRO A 94 -13.11 6.52 3.15
C PRO A 94 -11.75 6.88 3.76
N TRP A 95 -10.80 7.29 2.91
CA TRP A 95 -9.49 7.75 3.37
C TRP A 95 -9.57 9.19 3.82
N LEU A 96 -8.68 9.56 4.75
CA LEU A 96 -8.40 10.96 5.06
C LEU A 96 -7.49 11.57 3.97
N PRO A 97 -7.51 12.90 3.78
CA PRO A 97 -6.55 13.57 2.89
C PRO A 97 -5.09 13.34 3.29
N ALA A 98 -4.83 13.10 4.57
CA ALA A 98 -3.51 12.84 5.12
C ALA A 98 -3.57 11.74 6.19
N ILE A 99 -2.54 10.91 6.23
CA ILE A 99 -2.30 9.89 7.26
C ILE A 99 -0.96 10.21 7.92
N ASP A 100 -0.95 10.35 9.24
CA ASP A 100 0.28 10.57 10.01
C ASP A 100 0.80 9.22 10.53
N LEU A 101 2.10 8.93 10.34
CA LEU A 101 2.66 7.63 10.72
C LEU A 101 2.60 7.34 12.24
N ASP A 102 2.45 8.34 13.10
CA ASP A 102 2.27 8.13 14.55
C ASP A 102 0.84 7.69 14.93
N SER A 103 -0.11 7.86 14.01
CA SER A 103 -1.51 7.42 14.19
C SER A 103 -1.71 5.92 14.00
N LEU A 104 -0.66 5.19 13.61
CA LEU A 104 -0.73 3.74 13.46
C LEU A 104 -0.88 3.05 14.82
N ASP A 105 -1.82 2.12 14.90
CA ASP A 105 -2.21 1.48 16.17
C ASP A 105 -2.36 -0.05 16.11
N GLY A 106 -2.11 -0.65 14.95
CA GLY A 106 -2.29 -2.08 14.69
C GLY A 106 -3.59 -2.42 13.96
N SER A 107 -4.58 -1.53 13.95
CA SER A 107 -5.83 -1.70 13.20
C SER A 107 -5.80 -1.08 11.80
N ASN A 108 -4.97 -0.05 11.62
CA ASN A 108 -4.78 0.70 10.38
C ASN A 108 -3.36 0.56 9.79
N GLY A 109 -2.52 -0.26 10.43
CA GLY A 109 -1.10 -0.40 10.14
C GLY A 109 -0.27 -0.43 11.41
N PHE A 110 1.05 -0.55 11.27
CA PHE A 110 1.96 -0.70 12.40
C PHE A 110 3.39 -0.22 12.07
N ASN A 111 4.18 0.01 13.11
CA ASN A 111 5.61 0.35 13.05
C ASN A 111 6.47 -0.90 13.28
N ILE A 112 7.63 -0.94 12.64
CA ILE A 112 8.67 -1.96 12.80
C ILE A 112 9.97 -1.24 13.16
N GLU A 113 10.53 -1.55 14.33
CA GLU A 113 11.79 -0.96 14.82
C GLU A 113 13.01 -1.61 14.15
N VAL A 114 13.21 -1.32 12.86
CA VAL A 114 14.33 -1.76 12.03
C VAL A 114 14.71 -0.66 11.04
N ASN A 115 16.00 -0.60 10.67
CA ASN A 115 16.47 0.38 9.68
C ASN A 115 15.65 0.29 8.38
N GLY A 116 14.93 1.36 8.04
CA GLY A 116 14.12 1.46 6.81
C GLY A 116 14.94 1.67 5.54
N PHE A 117 16.08 0.98 5.41
CA PHE A 117 17.02 1.10 4.28
C PHE A 117 16.40 0.60 2.98
N SER A 118 15.80 -0.59 3.02
CA SER A 118 15.16 -1.22 1.87
C SER A 118 13.97 -2.03 2.35
N VAL A 119 12.84 -1.87 1.67
CA VAL A 119 11.57 -2.55 1.97
C VAL A 119 11.03 -3.19 0.70
N SER A 120 10.47 -4.39 0.84
CA SER A 120 9.81 -5.15 -0.24
C SER A 120 8.78 -6.10 0.36
N GLY A 121 8.06 -6.82 -0.49
CA GLY A 121 7.06 -7.83 -0.11
C GLY A 121 6.12 -8.09 -1.27
N GLY A 122 4.96 -8.71 -0.99
CA GLY A 122 3.97 -9.06 -2.02
C GLY A 122 3.97 -10.55 -2.38
N GLU A 123 4.93 -11.31 -1.87
CA GLU A 123 5.00 -12.76 -1.97
C GLU A 123 4.44 -13.43 -0.72
N ASP A 124 4.13 -14.72 -0.83
CA ASP A 124 3.76 -15.60 0.29
C ASP A 124 4.87 -16.65 0.38
N PHE A 125 5.78 -16.49 1.35
CA PHE A 125 6.94 -17.36 1.54
C PHE A 125 6.64 -18.58 2.41
N ASN A 126 5.57 -18.54 3.22
CA ASN A 126 5.21 -19.62 4.13
C ASN A 126 4.05 -20.51 3.61
N GLY A 127 3.40 -20.12 2.50
CA GLY A 127 2.33 -20.85 1.84
C GLY A 127 0.95 -20.70 2.48
N ASP A 128 0.73 -19.68 3.31
CA ASP A 128 -0.53 -19.45 4.02
C ASP A 128 -1.55 -18.58 3.25
N ARG A 129 -1.17 -18.13 2.05
CA ARG A 129 -1.92 -17.25 1.13
C ARG A 129 -2.07 -15.81 1.62
N ILE A 130 -1.30 -15.40 2.61
CA ILE A 130 -1.19 -14.02 3.06
C ILE A 130 0.17 -13.49 2.58
N LYS A 131 0.24 -12.19 2.25
CA LYS A 131 1.49 -11.61 1.78
C LYS A 131 2.44 -11.34 2.94
N ASP A 132 3.71 -11.48 2.65
CA ASP A 132 4.81 -11.34 3.59
C ASP A 132 5.62 -10.09 3.29
N ILE A 133 6.34 -9.65 4.31
CA ILE A 133 7.13 -8.42 4.30
C ILE A 133 8.62 -8.77 4.31
N LEU A 134 9.39 -8.04 3.51
CA LEU A 134 10.85 -8.11 3.46
C LEU A 134 11.45 -6.76 3.86
N ILE A 135 12.42 -6.78 4.78
CA ILE A 135 13.18 -5.58 5.16
C ILE A 135 14.66 -5.89 5.15
N GLY A 136 15.43 -5.08 4.42
CA GLY A 136 16.89 -5.13 4.39
C GLY A 136 17.51 -4.12 5.35
N ASP A 137 18.38 -4.60 6.24
CA ASP A 137 19.22 -3.79 7.10
C ASP A 137 20.70 -4.07 6.77
N PRO A 138 21.28 -3.41 5.76
CA PRO A 138 22.66 -3.64 5.34
C PRO A 138 23.69 -3.19 6.38
N LEU A 139 23.31 -2.36 7.36
CA LEU A 139 24.22 -1.88 8.40
C LEU A 139 24.24 -2.78 9.64
N ALA A 140 23.29 -3.72 9.75
CA ALA A 140 23.27 -4.68 10.84
C ALA A 140 24.50 -5.60 10.84
N ASN A 141 24.74 -6.26 11.98
CA ASN A 141 25.84 -7.21 12.17
C ASN A 141 27.21 -6.68 11.68
N ASN A 142 27.61 -5.50 12.17
CA ASN A 142 28.86 -4.82 11.79
C ASN A 142 29.01 -4.62 10.26
N GLY A 143 27.91 -4.36 9.55
CA GLY A 143 27.90 -4.16 8.10
C GLY A 143 27.91 -5.46 7.28
N ALA A 144 27.82 -6.63 7.91
CA ALA A 144 27.52 -7.86 7.19
C ALA A 144 26.09 -7.88 6.64
N GLY A 145 25.21 -7.07 7.24
CA GLY A 145 23.81 -6.93 6.86
C GLY A 145 22.93 -8.05 7.42
N GLN A 146 21.65 -7.73 7.52
CA GLN A 146 20.58 -8.69 7.82
C GLN A 146 19.39 -8.43 6.90
N ILE A 147 18.61 -9.48 6.64
CA ILE A 147 17.33 -9.41 5.95
C ILE A 147 16.30 -10.06 6.86
N TYR A 148 15.18 -9.39 7.04
CA TYR A 148 14.07 -9.85 7.86
C TYR A 148 12.90 -10.20 6.96
N VAL A 149 12.34 -11.39 7.17
CA VAL A 149 11.06 -11.82 6.59
C VAL A 149 10.06 -11.81 7.72
N ILE A 150 8.95 -11.09 7.56
CA ILE A 150 7.85 -11.06 8.53
C ILE A 150 6.63 -11.63 7.83
N PHE A 151 6.11 -12.73 8.37
CA PHE A 151 4.94 -13.38 7.79
C PHE A 151 3.67 -12.55 8.01
N GLY A 152 2.86 -12.46 6.96
CA GLY A 152 1.53 -11.89 7.04
C GLY A 152 0.61 -12.70 7.96
N ARG A 153 -0.44 -12.07 8.48
CA ARG A 153 -1.44 -12.75 9.32
C ARG A 153 -2.75 -11.98 9.42
N ARG A 154 -3.84 -12.75 9.58
CA ARG A 154 -5.21 -12.25 9.85
C ARG A 154 -5.48 -11.84 11.29
N GLN A 155 -4.56 -12.16 12.20
CA GLN A 155 -4.69 -11.83 13.62
C GLN A 155 -4.37 -10.35 13.85
N GLU A 156 -4.74 -9.83 15.03
CA GLU A 156 -4.39 -8.47 15.41
C GLU A 156 -2.88 -8.21 15.31
N TRP A 157 -2.55 -7.06 14.74
CA TRP A 157 -1.20 -6.55 14.66
C TRP A 157 -0.94 -5.62 15.85
N PRO A 158 0.23 -5.69 16.50
CA PRO A 158 0.59 -4.70 17.50
C PRO A 158 0.88 -3.36 16.83
N LYS A 159 0.71 -2.25 17.55
CA LYS A 159 1.19 -0.92 17.08
C LYS A 159 2.67 -0.94 16.67
N THR A 160 3.49 -1.69 17.40
CA THR A 160 4.94 -1.78 17.17
C THR A 160 5.40 -3.23 17.20
N ILE A 161 6.21 -3.61 16.23
CA ILE A 161 7.02 -4.83 16.22
C ILE A 161 8.47 -4.46 16.48
N LYS A 162 9.08 -5.08 17.49
CA LYS A 162 10.52 -4.97 17.72
C LYS A 162 11.23 -6.15 17.11
N ILE A 163 12.43 -5.92 16.57
CA ILE A 163 13.22 -6.99 15.95
C ILE A 163 13.52 -8.14 16.92
N ASN A 164 13.66 -7.84 18.21
CA ASN A 164 13.91 -8.83 19.26
C ASN A 164 12.68 -9.68 19.60
N ASP A 165 11.49 -9.27 19.13
CA ASP A 165 10.25 -10.02 19.31
C ASP A 165 10.03 -11.04 18.18
N LEU A 166 10.84 -10.98 17.10
CA LEU A 166 10.80 -11.94 15.98
C LEU A 166 11.37 -13.29 16.43
N ASN A 167 10.53 -14.10 17.06
CA ASN A 167 10.90 -15.40 17.65
C ASN A 167 10.64 -16.60 16.73
N GLY A 168 10.23 -16.36 15.47
CA GLY A 168 10.00 -17.39 14.47
C GLY A 168 8.86 -18.36 14.81
N LYS A 169 7.89 -17.95 15.64
CA LYS A 169 6.73 -18.74 16.03
C LYS A 169 5.41 -18.05 15.70
#